data_AF-A0A7S2KVA6-F1
#
_entry.id   AF-A0A7S2KVA6-F1
#
_cell.length_a   1.000
_cell.length_b   1.000
_cell.length_c   1.000
_cell.angle_alpha   90.00
_cell.angle_beta   90.00
_cell.angle_gamma   90.00
#
_symmetry.space_group_name_H-M   'P 1'
#
loop_
_entity.id
_entity.type
_entity.pdbx_description
1 polymer ?
#
loop_
_entity_poly.entity_id
_entity_poly.type
_entity_poly.pdbx_seq_one_letter_code
_entity_poly.pdbx_strand_id
1 'polypeptide(L)'
;SGAASSASGAGAAARFGHRYYASTTIYGDTPHSSCGELDTKELVSGTQYHAVASAQAMQDDFPEDLHGGGCGWVCKKANGTIVDRCDYEHSNSTLADSKPVDGCSCVQTGSCMCGRAKNVTQEAIHTARMGCFTCGRGRFLRRTPYGLDDTDANEIVGDEIKVVVADVCPYGPNHMWCPARPGEANAAGALNHLDFATRPPDAIRYNNNFFVFTPEPCAEELVQRMRNKTTCPASAWPDA
;
A
#
# COMPACT_ATOMS: atom_id res chain seq x y z
N SER A 1 13.32 8.74 -20.40
CA SER A 1 13.82 9.78 -19.48
C SER A 1 12.74 10.07 -18.44
N GLY A 2 12.86 9.54 -17.23
CA GLY A 2 11.83 9.64 -16.19
C GLY A 2 12.26 9.21 -14.77
N ALA A 3 13.57 9.18 -14.49
CA ALA A 3 14.11 8.71 -13.21
C ALA A 3 14.18 9.79 -12.11
N ALA A 4 13.57 10.96 -12.31
CA ALA A 4 13.75 12.12 -11.43
C ALA A 4 12.75 12.20 -10.24
N SER A 5 11.66 11.42 -10.23
CA SER A 5 10.63 11.54 -9.19
C SER A 5 10.89 10.71 -7.93
N SER A 6 11.49 9.52 -8.04
CA SER A 6 11.70 8.61 -6.89
C SER A 6 12.71 9.13 -5.87
N ALA A 7 13.78 9.81 -6.33
CA ALA A 7 14.77 10.45 -5.48
C ALA A 7 14.17 11.58 -4.62
N SER A 8 13.11 12.24 -5.12
CA SER A 8 12.44 13.33 -4.39
C SER A 8 11.65 12.82 -3.18
N GLY A 9 11.03 11.63 -3.27
CA GLY A 9 10.24 11.05 -2.19
C GLY A 9 11.08 10.58 -0.99
N ALA A 10 12.19 9.88 -1.26
CA ALA A 10 13.11 9.44 -0.20
C ALA A 10 13.76 10.61 0.54
N GLY A 11 14.15 11.67 -0.19
CA GLY A 11 14.65 12.90 0.41
C GLY A 11 13.61 13.63 1.28
N ALA A 12 12.34 13.64 0.84
CA ALA A 12 11.25 14.20 1.62
C ALA A 12 11.04 13.45 2.94
N ALA A 13 10.99 12.10 2.91
CA ALA A 13 10.83 11.29 4.13
C ALA A 13 11.95 11.57 5.15
N ALA A 14 13.21 11.54 4.71
CA ALA A 14 14.37 11.75 5.57
C ALA A 14 14.36 13.13 6.24
N ARG A 15 13.89 14.17 5.53
CA ARG A 15 13.78 15.54 6.05
C ARG A 15 12.86 15.64 7.27
N PHE A 16 11.87 14.77 7.38
CA PHE A 16 10.92 14.74 8.50
C PHE A 16 11.20 13.60 9.48
N GLY A 17 12.38 12.95 9.40
CA GLY A 17 12.75 11.87 10.31
C GLY A 17 12.02 10.54 10.03
N HIS A 18 11.47 10.37 8.82
CA HIS A 18 10.82 9.15 8.39
C HIS A 18 11.65 8.41 7.34
N ARG A 19 11.46 7.09 7.23
CA ARG A 19 12.23 6.24 6.32
C ARG A 19 11.63 6.16 4.91
N TYR A 20 10.32 6.22 4.81
CA TYR A 20 9.59 5.96 3.57
C TYR A 20 8.58 7.04 3.25
N TYR A 21 8.15 7.02 1.98
CA TYR A 21 7.21 7.95 1.38
C TYR A 21 6.18 7.16 0.59
N ALA A 22 4.90 7.44 0.79
CA ALA A 22 3.77 6.81 0.14
C ALA A 22 2.81 7.83 -0.45
N SER A 23 2.18 7.51 -1.58
CA SER A 23 0.89 8.12 -1.92
C SER A 23 -0.20 7.50 -1.04
N THR A 24 -1.32 8.19 -0.90
CA THR A 24 -2.46 7.64 -0.14
C THR A 24 -3.77 7.87 -0.86
N THR A 25 -4.74 7.01 -0.55
CA THR A 25 -6.16 7.18 -0.86
C THR A 25 -6.99 6.84 0.37
N ILE A 26 -8.31 6.87 0.24
CA ILE A 26 -9.25 6.42 1.28
C ILE A 26 -10.30 5.54 0.59
N TYR A 27 -10.42 4.28 1.00
CA TYR A 27 -11.42 3.35 0.47
C TYR A 27 -12.60 3.11 1.42
N GLY A 28 -12.44 3.41 2.71
CA GLY A 28 -13.49 3.23 3.72
C GLY A 28 -13.35 1.93 4.50
N ASP A 29 -14.06 1.84 5.64
CA ASP A 29 -14.04 0.64 6.47
C ASP A 29 -14.70 -0.55 5.75
N THR A 30 -14.14 -1.75 5.90
CA THR A 30 -14.68 -3.00 5.34
C THR A 30 -14.84 -4.06 6.43
N PRO A 31 -15.94 -4.84 6.43
CA PRO A 31 -16.14 -5.95 7.37
C PRO A 31 -15.31 -7.19 7.02
N HIS A 32 -14.74 -7.26 5.82
CA HIS A 32 -13.97 -8.42 5.33
C HIS A 32 -12.72 -7.95 4.59
N SER A 33 -11.59 -7.89 5.31
CA SER A 33 -10.32 -7.51 4.75
C SER A 33 -9.48 -8.69 4.23
N SER A 34 -8.53 -8.41 3.35
CA SER A 34 -7.64 -9.43 2.77
C SER A 34 -6.64 -10.03 3.77
N CYS A 35 -6.46 -9.39 4.93
CA CYS A 35 -5.66 -9.94 6.04
C CYS A 35 -6.51 -10.83 6.95
N GLY A 36 -7.18 -11.81 6.36
CA GLY A 36 -7.96 -12.85 7.05
C GLY A 36 -9.28 -12.36 7.63
N GLU A 37 -10.07 -11.68 6.80
CA GLU A 37 -11.50 -11.40 7.02
C GLU A 37 -11.80 -10.52 8.25
N LEU A 38 -10.89 -9.62 8.59
CA LEU A 38 -11.08 -8.70 9.71
C LEU A 38 -12.01 -7.55 9.32
N ASP A 39 -12.84 -7.14 10.27
CA ASP A 39 -13.49 -5.83 10.24
C ASP A 39 -12.43 -4.77 10.60
N THR A 40 -12.11 -3.89 9.64
CA THR A 40 -11.06 -2.88 9.79
C THR A 40 -11.37 -1.87 10.88
N LYS A 41 -12.65 -1.55 11.08
CA LYS A 41 -13.11 -0.60 12.10
C LYS A 41 -13.04 -1.22 13.48
N GLU A 42 -13.49 -2.47 13.61
CA GLU A 42 -13.45 -3.18 14.88
C GLU A 42 -12.01 -3.44 15.34
N LEU A 43 -11.11 -3.76 14.41
CA LEU A 43 -9.70 -3.97 14.69
C LEU A 43 -9.08 -2.81 15.46
N VAL A 44 -9.29 -1.58 14.99
CA VAL A 44 -8.66 -0.37 15.54
C VAL A 44 -9.52 0.38 16.57
N SER A 45 -10.75 -0.07 16.81
CA SER A 45 -11.67 0.57 17.74
C SER A 45 -11.07 0.72 19.15
N GLY A 46 -11.06 1.94 19.68
CA GLY A 46 -10.48 2.24 21.00
C GLY A 46 -8.95 2.27 21.03
N THR A 47 -8.27 2.18 19.88
CA THR A 47 -6.81 2.30 19.77
C THR A 47 -6.42 3.62 19.09
N GLN A 48 -5.13 3.92 19.08
CA GLN A 48 -4.56 5.07 18.34
C GLN A 48 -4.23 4.76 16.87
N TYR A 49 -4.56 3.56 16.39
CA TYR A 49 -4.21 3.11 15.05
C TYR A 49 -5.31 3.45 14.03
N HIS A 50 -4.90 3.64 12.78
CA HIS A 50 -5.77 3.65 11.62
C HIS A 50 -5.53 2.40 10.78
N ALA A 51 -6.59 1.71 10.38
CA ALA A 51 -6.49 0.57 9.49
C ALA A 51 -6.21 1.06 8.06
N VAL A 52 -5.25 0.41 7.39
CA VAL A 52 -4.89 0.70 6.00
C VAL A 52 -4.79 -0.59 5.19
N ALA A 53 -4.98 -0.46 3.87
CA ALA A 53 -4.53 -1.41 2.88
C ALA A 53 -3.18 -0.95 2.34
N SER A 54 -2.16 -1.78 2.40
CA SER A 54 -0.86 -1.46 1.78
C SER A 54 -0.76 -2.06 0.39
N ALA A 55 -0.02 -1.40 -0.49
CA ALA A 55 0.18 -1.88 -1.86
C ALA A 55 0.69 -3.32 -1.91
N GLN A 56 0.32 -4.02 -2.98
CA GLN A 56 0.86 -5.35 -3.29
C GLN A 56 2.39 -5.39 -3.27
N ALA A 57 3.06 -4.36 -3.82
CA ALA A 57 4.51 -4.21 -3.75
C ALA A 57 5.10 -4.21 -2.33
N MET A 58 4.31 -3.92 -1.31
CA MET A 58 4.72 -3.90 0.09
C MET A 58 4.43 -5.23 0.80
N GLN A 59 3.71 -6.15 0.13
CA GLN A 59 3.32 -7.45 0.68
C GLN A 59 4.37 -8.53 0.46
N ASP A 60 5.29 -8.41 -0.50
CA ASP A 60 6.43 -9.29 -0.85
C ASP A 60 6.26 -10.83 -0.98
N ASP A 61 5.38 -11.48 -0.23
CA ASP A 61 5.16 -12.93 -0.25
C ASP A 61 3.67 -13.24 -0.02
N PHE A 62 3.04 -13.95 -0.95
CA PHE A 62 1.71 -14.51 -0.78
C PHE A 62 1.86 -16.02 -0.65
N PRO A 63 1.48 -16.63 0.49
CA PRO A 63 1.65 -18.06 0.69
C PRO A 63 0.90 -18.86 -0.39
N GLU A 64 1.61 -19.66 -1.18
CA GLU A 64 1.00 -20.51 -2.23
C GLU A 64 0.02 -21.56 -1.66
N ASP A 65 0.19 -21.90 -0.38
CA ASP A 65 -0.44 -23.03 0.32
C ASP A 65 -1.85 -22.76 0.84
N LEU A 66 -2.29 -21.50 0.95
CA LEU A 66 -3.60 -21.21 1.53
C LEU A 66 -4.76 -21.38 0.54
N HIS A 67 -4.56 -21.11 -0.76
CA HIS A 67 -5.61 -21.27 -1.78
C HIS A 67 -5.10 -21.61 -3.19
N GLY A 68 -3.90 -22.19 -3.34
CA GLY A 68 -3.52 -22.89 -4.58
C GLY A 68 -3.13 -22.00 -5.78
N GLY A 69 -2.59 -20.81 -5.54
CA GLY A 69 -1.93 -20.04 -6.60
C GLY A 69 -1.28 -18.79 -6.05
N GLY A 70 -0.01 -18.55 -6.40
CA GLY A 70 0.68 -17.30 -6.08
C GLY A 70 -0.16 -16.10 -6.53
N CYS A 71 -0.45 -15.18 -5.60
CA CYS A 71 -1.11 -13.93 -5.94
C CYS A 71 -0.34 -13.22 -7.05
N GLY A 72 -1.04 -12.95 -8.15
CA GLY A 72 -0.41 -12.40 -9.34
C GLY A 72 -1.41 -11.69 -10.23
N TRP A 73 -0.88 -11.07 -11.28
CA TRP A 73 -1.66 -10.41 -12.32
C TRP A 73 -1.14 -10.84 -13.67
N VAL A 74 -2.05 -11.36 -14.49
CA VAL A 74 -1.77 -11.75 -15.87
C VAL A 74 -2.51 -10.84 -16.84
N CYS A 75 -1.94 -10.67 -18.02
CA CYS A 75 -2.51 -9.87 -19.09
C CYS A 75 -3.29 -10.79 -20.03
N LYS A 76 -4.62 -10.62 -20.07
CA LYS A 76 -5.51 -11.40 -20.94
C LYS A 76 -5.85 -10.57 -22.19
N LYS A 77 -5.31 -10.99 -23.34
CA LYS A 77 -5.56 -10.35 -24.64
C LYS A 77 -6.96 -10.67 -25.16
N ALA A 78 -7.46 -9.86 -26.10
CA ALA A 78 -8.79 -10.04 -26.70
C ALA A 78 -8.98 -11.41 -27.38
N ASN A 79 -7.90 -12.01 -27.90
CA ASN A 79 -7.92 -13.35 -28.49
C ASN A 79 -7.87 -14.49 -27.45
N GLY A 80 -7.95 -14.18 -26.15
CA GLY A 80 -7.90 -15.15 -25.05
C GLY A 80 -6.49 -15.57 -24.63
N THR A 81 -5.44 -15.11 -25.32
CA THR A 81 -4.06 -15.40 -24.95
C THR A 81 -3.75 -14.74 -23.61
N ILE A 82 -3.20 -15.53 -22.69
CA ILE A 82 -2.64 -15.04 -21.43
C ILE A 82 -1.15 -14.83 -21.67
N VAL A 83 -0.68 -13.61 -21.47
CA VAL A 83 0.75 -13.33 -21.39
C VAL A 83 1.12 -13.08 -19.93
N ASP A 84 2.29 -13.58 -19.56
CA ASP A 84 2.82 -13.36 -18.23
C ASP A 84 2.99 -11.87 -18.03
N ARG A 85 2.39 -11.40 -16.93
CA ARG A 85 2.44 -10.03 -16.41
C ARG A 85 1.49 -9.05 -17.10
N CYS A 86 0.73 -8.37 -16.26
CA CYS A 86 0.08 -7.12 -16.65
C CYS A 86 0.96 -5.96 -16.24
N ASP A 87 1.46 -5.21 -17.22
CA ASP A 87 2.16 -3.95 -17.00
C ASP A 87 1.24 -2.81 -17.49
N TYR A 88 1.35 -1.63 -16.87
CA TYR A 88 0.63 -0.43 -17.29
C TYR A 88 1.59 0.64 -17.80
N GLU A 89 1.22 1.30 -18.90
CA GLU A 89 1.85 2.56 -19.30
C GLU A 89 1.14 3.69 -18.55
N HIS A 90 1.90 4.42 -17.73
CA HIS A 90 1.40 5.62 -17.07
C HIS A 90 1.68 6.85 -17.93
N SER A 91 0.64 7.64 -18.17
CA SER A 91 0.79 8.92 -18.86
C SER A 91 1.52 9.93 -17.97
N ASN A 92 2.40 10.73 -18.58
CA ASN A 92 3.08 11.82 -17.90
C ASN A 92 2.16 13.02 -17.61
N SER A 93 0.97 13.11 -18.23
CA SER A 93 0.10 14.30 -18.16
C SER A 93 -1.09 14.17 -17.21
N THR A 94 -1.69 12.98 -17.08
CA THR A 94 -2.76 12.73 -16.09
C THR A 94 -2.72 11.29 -15.61
N LEU A 95 -3.04 11.07 -14.32
CA LEU A 95 -3.17 9.73 -13.73
C LEU A 95 -4.21 8.88 -14.49
N ALA A 96 -5.26 9.53 -15.03
CA ALA A 96 -6.42 8.92 -15.67
C ALA A 96 -6.13 8.27 -17.04
N ASP A 97 -5.03 8.63 -17.69
CA ASP A 97 -4.67 8.09 -19.01
C ASP A 97 -3.82 6.80 -18.93
N SER A 98 -3.66 6.23 -17.73
CA SER A 98 -2.95 4.96 -17.54
C SER A 98 -3.68 3.82 -18.26
N LYS A 99 -2.96 3.01 -19.03
CA LYS A 99 -3.54 1.91 -19.81
C LYS A 99 -2.67 0.65 -19.74
N PRO A 100 -3.26 -0.55 -19.82
CA PRO A 100 -2.48 -1.78 -19.94
C PRO A 100 -1.58 -1.72 -21.16
N VAL A 101 -0.32 -2.15 -21.01
CA VAL A 101 0.58 -2.45 -22.13
C VAL A 101 -0.08 -3.54 -22.99
N ASP A 102 0.12 -3.51 -24.30
CA ASP A 102 -0.37 -4.53 -25.24
C ASP A 102 -1.90 -4.67 -25.40
N GLY A 103 -2.70 -3.71 -24.93
CA GLY A 103 -4.15 -3.68 -25.19
C GLY A 103 -4.92 -4.86 -24.58
N CYS A 104 -4.44 -5.39 -23.45
CA CYS A 104 -5.08 -6.48 -22.73
C CYS A 104 -5.85 -5.99 -21.49
N SER A 105 -6.54 -6.91 -20.81
CA SER A 105 -7.15 -6.69 -19.50
C SER A 105 -6.38 -7.45 -18.42
N CYS A 106 -6.11 -6.80 -17.29
CA CYS A 106 -5.42 -7.40 -16.17
C CYS A 106 -6.37 -8.26 -15.33
N VAL A 107 -5.99 -9.51 -15.11
CA VAL A 107 -6.79 -10.47 -14.35
C VAL A 107 -5.96 -11.00 -13.19
N GLN A 108 -6.56 -11.02 -11.99
CA GLN A 108 -5.93 -11.59 -10.81
C GLN A 108 -5.80 -13.11 -10.97
N THR A 109 -4.67 -13.64 -10.55
CA THR A 109 -4.46 -15.08 -10.37
C THR A 109 -4.25 -15.38 -8.90
N GLY A 110 -4.73 -16.54 -8.45
CA GLY A 110 -4.59 -16.96 -7.05
C GLY A 110 -5.40 -16.11 -6.06
N SER A 111 -5.15 -16.35 -4.77
CA SER A 111 -5.69 -15.51 -3.70
C SER A 111 -4.64 -14.51 -3.24
N CYS A 112 -5.01 -13.24 -3.18
CA CYS A 112 -4.17 -12.17 -2.62
C CYS A 112 -4.48 -11.96 -1.13
N MET A 113 -4.78 -13.05 -0.44
CA MET A 113 -5.05 -13.07 0.99
C MET A 113 -3.73 -13.21 1.73
N CYS A 114 -3.63 -12.57 2.90
CA CYS A 114 -2.53 -12.82 3.82
C CYS A 114 -1.14 -12.50 3.29
N GLY A 115 -1.01 -11.46 2.47
CA GLY A 115 0.28 -10.95 2.04
C GLY A 115 1.22 -10.72 3.23
N ARG A 116 2.45 -11.24 3.16
CA ARG A 116 3.44 -11.20 4.23
C ARG A 116 4.70 -10.51 3.77
N ALA A 117 5.08 -9.40 4.40
CA ALA A 117 6.35 -8.78 4.08
C ALA A 117 7.53 -9.58 4.67
N LYS A 118 8.04 -10.59 3.94
CA LYS A 118 9.20 -11.41 4.33
C LYS A 118 10.37 -11.29 3.36
N ASN A 119 11.59 -11.29 3.93
CA ASN A 119 12.86 -11.65 3.30
C ASN A 119 13.03 -11.37 1.80
N VAL A 120 12.82 -10.12 1.36
CA VAL A 120 13.40 -9.70 0.07
C VAL A 120 14.92 -9.69 0.23
N THR A 121 15.61 -10.56 -0.49
CA THR A 121 17.08 -10.61 -0.51
C THR A 121 17.68 -9.38 -1.17
N GLN A 122 16.89 -8.66 -1.97
CA GLN A 122 17.16 -7.30 -2.40
C GLN A 122 16.41 -6.32 -1.50
N GLU A 123 17.12 -5.46 -0.78
CA GLU A 123 16.54 -4.20 -0.36
C GLU A 123 16.09 -3.47 -1.63
N ALA A 124 14.82 -3.55 -2.00
CA ALA A 124 14.20 -2.46 -2.74
C ALA A 124 14.26 -1.26 -1.78
N ILE A 125 15.35 -0.49 -1.88
CA ILE A 125 15.89 0.44 -0.87
C ILE A 125 14.83 1.47 -0.40
N HIS A 126 13.72 1.59 -1.13
CA HIS A 126 12.67 2.57 -0.94
C HIS A 126 11.24 2.02 -0.90
N THR A 127 11.03 0.70 -1.05
CA THR A 127 9.71 0.09 -0.80
C THR A 127 9.68 -0.48 0.61
N ALA A 128 8.73 -0.02 1.42
CA ALA A 128 8.57 -0.45 2.79
C ALA A 128 7.95 -1.84 2.83
N ARG A 129 8.53 -2.68 3.68
CA ARG A 129 8.02 -4.00 4.02
C ARG A 129 6.89 -3.86 5.03
N MET A 130 5.68 -3.63 4.52
CA MET A 130 4.47 -3.53 5.35
C MET A 130 3.42 -4.49 4.82
N GLY A 131 3.51 -5.75 5.26
CA GLY A 131 2.54 -6.80 4.97
C GLY A 131 1.37 -6.77 5.95
N CYS A 132 0.43 -7.72 5.83
CA CYS A 132 -0.62 -7.92 6.81
C CYS A 132 -0.08 -7.92 8.25
N PHE A 133 -0.76 -7.17 9.12
CA PHE A 133 -0.46 -7.04 10.56
C PHE A 133 0.86 -6.37 10.91
N THR A 134 1.43 -5.62 9.97
CA THR A 134 2.54 -4.72 10.27
C THR A 134 2.03 -3.35 10.67
N CYS A 135 2.81 -2.64 11.49
CA CYS A 135 2.48 -1.31 11.95
C CYS A 135 3.50 -0.27 11.49
N GLY A 136 3.09 0.98 11.52
CA GLY A 136 3.94 2.11 11.24
C GLY A 136 3.43 3.38 11.91
N ARG A 137 4.27 4.40 11.92
CA ARG A 137 3.89 5.76 12.29
C ARG A 137 4.34 6.75 11.24
N GLY A 138 3.57 7.81 11.05
CA GLY A 138 3.85 8.76 9.99
C GLY A 138 3.00 10.02 10.04
N ARG A 139 3.27 10.90 9.08
CA ARG A 139 2.67 12.23 8.98
C ARG A 139 2.32 12.53 7.53
N PHE A 140 1.25 13.29 7.33
CA PHE A 140 0.87 13.78 6.00
C PHE A 140 1.69 15.00 5.61
N LEU A 141 2.03 15.10 4.34
CA LEU A 141 2.61 16.30 3.72
C LEU A 141 1.48 17.16 3.14
N ARG A 142 1.66 18.48 3.07
CA ARG A 142 0.78 19.40 2.32
C ARG A 142 1.06 19.28 0.81
N ARG A 143 0.95 18.07 0.28
CA ARG A 143 1.23 17.77 -1.12
C ARG A 143 0.28 16.69 -1.60
N THR A 144 -0.35 16.92 -2.74
CA THR A 144 -1.23 15.94 -3.38
C THR A 144 -0.58 15.42 -4.68
N PRO A 145 -0.94 14.21 -5.13
CA PRO A 145 -0.45 13.63 -6.39
C PRO A 145 -0.99 14.34 -7.64
N TYR A 146 -1.92 15.29 -7.49
CA TYR A 146 -2.56 16.01 -8.59
C TYR A 146 -1.90 17.36 -8.91
N GLY A 147 -0.85 17.75 -8.17
CA GLY A 147 -0.12 19.00 -8.45
C GLY A 147 -0.91 20.29 -8.20
N LEU A 148 -2.00 20.21 -7.41
CA LEU A 148 -2.75 21.40 -7.00
C LEU A 148 -2.03 22.03 -5.79
N ASP A 149 -1.36 23.17 -6.03
CA ASP A 149 -0.57 23.98 -5.10
C ASP A 149 0.71 23.34 -4.52
N ASP A 150 1.82 23.42 -5.27
CA ASP A 150 3.16 22.93 -4.90
C ASP A 150 3.96 23.95 -4.04
N THR A 151 3.37 25.10 -3.68
CA THR A 151 4.08 26.18 -2.95
C THR A 151 4.51 25.78 -1.53
N ASP A 152 3.79 24.85 -0.90
CA ASP A 152 4.06 24.33 0.46
C ASP A 152 4.32 22.80 0.48
N ALA A 153 4.73 22.21 -0.64
CA ALA A 153 4.79 20.76 -0.86
C ALA A 153 5.68 19.94 0.11
N ASN A 154 6.39 20.63 1.02
CA ASN A 154 7.25 20.06 2.05
C ASN A 154 6.86 20.56 3.46
N GLU A 155 5.59 20.86 3.71
CA GLU A 155 5.08 21.11 5.06
C GLU A 155 4.38 19.86 5.59
N ILE A 156 4.57 19.54 6.86
CA ILE A 156 3.78 18.54 7.56
C ILE A 156 2.41 19.14 7.89
N VAL A 157 1.35 18.38 7.64
CA VAL A 157 0.00 18.76 8.05
C VAL A 157 -0.52 17.72 9.03
N GLY A 158 -1.02 18.21 10.17
CA GLY A 158 -1.60 17.36 11.20
C GLY A 158 -0.59 16.74 12.16
N ASP A 159 -1.12 15.91 13.04
CA ASP A 159 -0.35 15.14 14.00
C ASP A 159 0.25 13.88 13.38
N GLU A 160 1.22 13.31 14.08
CA GLU A 160 1.72 11.97 13.75
C GLU A 160 0.67 10.93 14.13
N ILE A 161 0.37 10.04 13.19
CA ILE A 161 -0.60 8.97 13.38
C ILE A 161 0.06 7.60 13.30
N LYS A 162 -0.58 6.60 13.89
CA LYS A 162 -0.19 5.20 13.75
C LYS A 162 -1.09 4.49 12.74
N VAL A 163 -0.51 3.59 11.96
CA VAL A 163 -1.23 2.78 10.98
C VAL A 163 -0.97 1.30 11.23
N VAL A 164 -1.95 0.47 10.92
CA VAL A 164 -1.83 -0.99 10.88
C VAL A 164 -2.33 -1.49 9.54
N VAL A 165 -1.56 -2.36 8.89
CA VAL A 165 -1.99 -3.02 7.67
C VAL A 165 -3.01 -4.08 8.03
N ALA A 166 -4.26 -3.80 7.65
CA ALA A 166 -5.38 -4.70 7.84
C ALA A 166 -5.89 -5.28 6.52
N ASP A 167 -5.43 -4.77 5.38
CA ASP A 167 -5.89 -5.17 4.05
C ASP A 167 -4.76 -5.05 3.01
N VAL A 168 -5.04 -5.49 1.78
CA VAL A 168 -4.10 -5.41 0.65
C VAL A 168 -4.72 -4.52 -0.42
N CYS A 169 -3.95 -3.56 -0.93
CA CYS A 169 -4.32 -2.84 -2.14
C CYS A 169 -3.76 -3.57 -3.37
N PRO A 170 -4.60 -4.31 -4.13
CA PRO A 170 -4.16 -5.07 -5.30
C PRO A 170 -3.75 -4.15 -6.46
N TYR A 171 -2.73 -4.57 -7.23
CA TYR A 171 -2.25 -3.81 -8.39
C TYR A 171 -3.32 -3.65 -9.48
N GLY A 172 -3.92 -4.72 -10.00
CA GLY A 172 -4.73 -4.66 -11.22
C GLY A 172 -5.80 -3.55 -11.25
N PRO A 173 -6.82 -3.58 -10.37
CA PRO A 173 -7.85 -2.55 -10.34
C PRO A 173 -7.34 -1.18 -9.86
N ASN A 174 -6.21 -1.14 -9.15
CA ASN A 174 -5.66 0.08 -8.53
C ASN A 174 -4.28 0.47 -9.07
N HIS A 175 -3.98 0.15 -10.33
CA HIS A 175 -2.63 0.27 -10.92
C HIS A 175 -2.10 1.70 -10.91
N MET A 176 -2.99 2.70 -10.88
CA MET A 176 -2.61 4.11 -10.72
C MET A 176 -1.95 4.40 -9.36
N TRP A 177 -2.29 3.62 -8.34
CA TRP A 177 -1.96 3.88 -6.93
C TRP A 177 -1.06 2.82 -6.31
N CYS A 178 -1.32 1.55 -6.54
CA CYS A 178 -0.72 0.47 -5.78
C CYS A 178 0.28 -0.27 -6.65
N PRO A 179 1.61 -0.06 -6.52
CA PRO A 179 2.59 -0.73 -7.37
C PRO A 179 2.53 -2.26 -7.24
N ALA A 180 2.90 -2.98 -8.31
CA ALA A 180 2.86 -4.44 -8.31
C ALA A 180 4.05 -5.04 -7.58
N ARG A 181 5.23 -4.40 -7.70
CA ARG A 181 6.50 -4.92 -7.15
C ARG A 181 7.31 -3.91 -6.35
N PRO A 182 8.15 -4.40 -5.43
CA PRO A 182 9.18 -3.57 -4.82
C PRO A 182 10.04 -2.85 -5.85
N GLY A 183 10.31 -1.57 -5.61
CA GLY A 183 11.09 -0.71 -6.50
C GLY A 183 10.30 -0.10 -7.66
N GLU A 184 9.07 -0.56 -7.92
CA GLU A 184 8.17 0.04 -8.91
C GLU A 184 7.50 1.28 -8.31
N ALA A 185 7.41 2.35 -9.11
CA ALA A 185 6.64 3.53 -8.76
C ALA A 185 5.25 3.46 -9.41
N ASN A 186 4.23 3.91 -8.68
CA ASN A 186 2.90 4.14 -9.24
C ASN A 186 2.86 5.37 -10.14
N ALA A 187 1.67 5.69 -10.68
CA ALA A 187 1.48 6.84 -11.56
C ALA A 187 1.74 8.21 -10.86
N ALA A 188 1.71 8.25 -9.52
CA ALA A 188 2.11 9.42 -8.72
C ALA A 188 3.62 9.49 -8.42
N GLY A 189 4.42 8.56 -8.95
CA GLY A 189 5.86 8.48 -8.72
C GLY A 189 6.26 7.93 -7.35
N ALA A 190 5.31 7.43 -6.55
CA ALA A 190 5.57 6.86 -5.23
C ALA A 190 5.79 5.34 -5.31
N LEU A 191 6.78 4.85 -4.56
CA LEU A 191 7.13 3.43 -4.49
C LEU A 191 6.34 2.66 -3.43
N ASN A 192 5.54 3.39 -2.65
CA ASN A 192 4.67 2.87 -1.61
C ASN A 192 3.29 3.49 -1.78
N HIS A 193 2.29 2.77 -1.32
CA HIS A 193 0.94 3.30 -1.22
C HIS A 193 0.22 2.71 0.00
N LEU A 194 -0.48 3.58 0.71
CA LEU A 194 -1.34 3.23 1.84
C LEU A 194 -2.74 3.76 1.57
N ASP A 195 -3.70 2.85 1.41
CA ASP A 195 -5.11 3.16 1.20
C ASP A 195 -5.83 3.10 2.56
N PHE A 196 -6.34 4.21 3.05
CA PHE A 196 -6.89 4.29 4.40
C PHE A 196 -8.32 3.73 4.44
N ALA A 197 -8.56 2.76 5.32
CA ALA A 197 -9.89 2.25 5.60
C ALA A 197 -10.64 3.28 6.47
N THR A 198 -10.01 3.65 7.58
CA THR A 198 -10.57 4.62 8.51
C THR A 198 -10.09 6.01 8.17
N ARG A 199 -11.03 6.91 7.93
CA ARG A 199 -10.79 8.33 7.66
C ARG A 199 -10.06 8.97 8.87
N PRO A 200 -8.85 9.53 8.72
CA PRO A 200 -8.20 10.26 9.80
C PRO A 200 -9.07 11.45 10.27
N PRO A 201 -8.99 11.89 11.54
CA PRO A 201 -9.91 12.89 12.11
C PRO A 201 -10.02 14.20 11.32
N ASP A 202 -8.97 14.63 10.61
CA ASP A 202 -9.01 15.80 9.71
C ASP A 202 -8.91 15.45 8.22
N ALA A 203 -9.41 14.30 7.77
CA ALA A 203 -9.23 13.88 6.37
C ALA A 203 -9.79 14.83 5.29
N ILE A 204 -10.59 15.84 5.66
CA ILE A 204 -10.92 16.95 4.76
C ILE A 204 -9.65 17.71 4.34
N ARG A 205 -8.64 17.78 5.21
CA ARG A 205 -7.30 18.37 4.97
C ARG A 205 -6.30 17.38 4.36
N TYR A 206 -6.54 16.07 4.45
CA TYR A 206 -5.59 15.02 4.04
C TYR A 206 -6.04 14.25 2.79
N ASN A 207 -6.82 14.88 1.91
CA ASN A 207 -7.41 14.22 0.77
C ASN A 207 -6.35 13.81 -0.28
N ASN A 208 -5.96 12.54 -0.24
CA ASN A 208 -4.92 11.92 -1.05
C ASN A 208 -3.55 12.61 -0.89
N ASN A 209 -3.26 13.16 0.28
CA ASN A 209 -1.97 13.76 0.56
C ASN A 209 -0.87 12.68 0.61
N PHE A 210 0.35 13.02 0.23
CA PHE A 210 1.46 12.11 0.46
C PHE A 210 1.73 11.90 1.95
N PHE A 211 2.20 10.71 2.31
CA PHE A 211 2.46 10.29 3.68
C PHE A 211 3.90 9.84 3.83
N VAL A 212 4.59 10.40 4.80
CA VAL A 212 5.94 9.98 5.19
C VAL A 212 5.84 9.12 6.45
N PHE A 213 6.53 7.98 6.47
CA PHE A 213 6.32 7.00 7.53
C PHE A 213 7.55 6.13 7.82
N THR A 214 7.51 5.50 8.99
CA THR A 214 8.49 4.52 9.44
C THR A 214 7.73 3.32 10.01
N PRO A 215 7.95 2.10 9.49
CA PRO A 215 7.47 0.87 10.11
C PRO A 215 7.97 0.77 11.55
N GLU A 216 7.10 0.29 12.44
CA GLU A 216 7.42 0.06 13.84
C GLU A 216 6.66 -1.16 14.37
N PRO A 217 7.10 -1.77 15.49
CA PRO A 217 6.35 -2.84 16.12
C PRO A 217 4.92 -2.40 16.47
N CYS A 218 3.98 -3.32 16.32
CA CYS A 218 2.60 -3.10 16.74
C CYS A 218 2.49 -3.07 18.28
N ALA A 219 1.51 -2.33 18.80
CA ALA A 219 1.18 -2.42 20.22
C ALA A 219 0.64 -3.81 20.56
N GLU A 220 1.02 -4.36 21.72
CA GLU A 220 0.67 -5.72 22.16
C GLU A 220 -0.84 -5.98 22.10
N GLU A 221 -1.67 -5.02 22.52
CA GLU A 221 -3.13 -5.16 22.46
C GLU A 221 -3.63 -5.40 21.02
N LEU A 222 -3.07 -4.68 20.05
CA LEU A 222 -3.43 -4.83 18.64
C LEU A 222 -2.98 -6.19 18.10
N VAL A 223 -1.77 -6.62 18.48
CA VAL A 223 -1.25 -7.96 18.15
C VAL A 223 -2.19 -9.06 18.66
N GLN A 224 -2.65 -8.95 19.90
CA GLN A 224 -3.61 -9.90 20.48
C GLN A 224 -4.94 -9.91 19.73
N ARG A 225 -5.46 -8.74 19.33
CA ARG A 225 -6.69 -8.65 18.52
C ARG A 225 -6.51 -9.35 17.16
N MET A 226 -5.39 -9.10 16.48
CA MET A 226 -5.09 -9.72 15.19
C MET A 226 -5.01 -11.24 15.30
N ARG A 227 -4.29 -11.76 16.30
CA ARG A 227 -4.17 -13.22 16.55
C ARG A 227 -5.51 -13.90 16.80
N ASN A 228 -6.42 -13.26 17.52
CA ASN A 228 -7.69 -13.89 17.91
C ASN A 228 -8.76 -13.89 16.82
N LYS A 229 -8.65 -13.00 15.83
CA LYS A 229 -9.74 -12.73 14.88
C LYS A 229 -9.45 -13.14 13.45
N THR A 230 -8.20 -13.45 13.13
CA THR A 230 -7.83 -13.68 11.73
C THR A 230 -7.72 -15.15 11.39
N THR A 231 -8.22 -15.49 10.21
CA THR A 231 -7.96 -16.78 9.55
C THR A 231 -6.57 -16.83 8.91
N CYS A 232 -5.82 -15.73 9.00
CA CYS A 232 -4.58 -15.54 8.31
C CYS A 232 -3.39 -16.17 9.04
N PRO A 233 -2.63 -17.10 8.43
CA PRO A 233 -1.45 -17.68 9.08
C PRO A 233 -0.31 -16.68 9.27
N ALA A 234 -0.40 -15.47 8.68
CA ALA A 234 0.56 -14.39 8.91
C ALA A 234 0.55 -13.88 10.35
N SER A 235 -0.55 -14.05 11.10
CA SER A 235 -0.67 -13.60 12.50
C SER A 235 0.12 -14.44 13.51
N ALA A 236 0.57 -15.63 13.12
CA ALA A 236 1.29 -16.57 13.99
C ALA A 236 2.76 -16.19 14.24
N TRP A 237 3.24 -15.03 13.76
CA TRP A 237 4.65 -14.64 13.90
C TRP A 237 4.93 -14.08 15.31
N PRO A 238 5.98 -14.59 16.00
CA PRO A 238 6.38 -14.08 17.31
C PRO A 238 7.15 -12.75 17.26
N ASP A 239 7.55 -12.28 16.07
CA ASP A 239 8.51 -11.17 15.89
C ASP A 239 7.95 -9.96 15.08
N ALA A 240 6.62 -9.77 15.02
CA ALA A 240 6.01 -8.57 14.43
C ALA A 240 5.99 -7.39 15.42
#